data_AF-A0A934F6M4-F1
#
_entry.id   AF-A0A934F6M4-F1
#
_cell.length_a   1.000
_cell.length_b   1.000
_cell.length_c   1.000
_cell.angle_alpha   90.00
_cell.angle_beta   90.00
_cell.angle_gamma   90.00
#
_symmetry.space_group_name_H-M   'P 1'
#
loop_
_entity.id
_entity.type
_entity.pdbx_description
1 polymer ?
#
loop_
_entity_poly.entity_id
_entity_poly.type
_entity_poly.pdbx_seq_one_letter_code
_entity_poly.pdbx_strand_id
1 'polypeptide(L)'
;MKIPTGTTADRSAIPPFKRVRHLLRDAAIGLAWLYRDIGEDIRGGWPTDALGWTLVDISAPLDEATCPRFGTRLRLNLLRRRILSRLEERQALARANGRSWPLPSAIHFLIGPDGDAVARCGFELADGLPAITWCESSQRAFGISPSALR
;
A
#
# COMPACT_ATOMS: atom_id res chain seq x y z
N MET A 1 -23.94 45.97 8.02
CA MET A 1 -23.99 44.59 7.47
C MET A 1 -22.80 43.82 8.01
N LYS A 2 -23.04 42.73 8.76
CA LYS A 2 -21.98 41.86 9.29
C LYS A 2 -21.56 40.90 8.18
N ILE A 3 -20.28 40.90 7.82
CA ILE A 3 -19.68 39.90 6.94
C ILE A 3 -19.71 38.57 7.71
N PRO A 4 -20.32 37.50 7.19
CA PRO A 4 -20.29 36.22 7.86
C PRO A 4 -18.85 35.68 7.80
N THR A 5 -18.16 35.71 8.93
CA THR A 5 -16.97 34.90 9.19
C THR A 5 -17.41 33.43 9.35
N GLY A 6 -17.57 32.77 8.22
CA GLY A 6 -17.65 31.31 8.06
C GLY A 6 -17.16 31.06 6.64
N THR A 7 -16.05 30.37 6.43
CA THR A 7 -15.85 28.99 6.81
C THR A 7 -14.37 28.82 7.15
N THR A 8 -14.04 28.40 8.37
CA THR A 8 -12.78 27.70 8.60
C THR A 8 -12.74 26.58 7.58
N ALA A 9 -11.98 26.76 6.49
CA ALA A 9 -11.70 25.69 5.54
C ALA A 9 -11.36 24.47 6.38
N ASP A 10 -12.24 23.48 6.28
CA ASP A 10 -12.16 22.24 7.00
C ASP A 10 -10.72 21.74 6.83
N ARG A 11 -9.95 21.69 7.92
CA ARG A 11 -8.53 21.27 7.90
C ARG A 11 -8.47 19.75 7.72
N SER A 12 -9.20 19.26 6.72
CA SER A 12 -9.23 17.91 6.18
C SER A 12 -7.93 17.73 5.41
N ALA A 13 -6.96 17.24 6.17
CA ALA A 13 -5.55 17.40 5.98
C ALA A 13 -5.00 16.25 5.14
N ILE A 14 -4.03 16.58 4.30
CA ILE A 14 -3.17 15.66 3.58
C ILE A 14 -2.71 14.52 4.52
N PRO A 15 -2.77 13.24 4.10
CA PRO A 15 -2.26 12.13 4.90
C PRO A 15 -0.82 12.37 5.33
N PRO A 16 -0.37 11.86 6.50
CA PRO A 16 1.01 12.04 6.94
C PRO A 16 1.97 11.17 6.10
N PHE A 17 2.20 11.54 4.82
CA PHE A 17 2.85 10.70 3.82
C PHE A 17 4.20 10.17 4.26
N LYS A 18 5.01 10.94 5.00
CA LYS A 18 6.29 10.44 5.56
C LYS A 18 6.09 9.21 6.45
N ARG A 19 5.07 9.23 7.32
CA ARG A 19 4.75 8.12 8.23
C ARG A 19 4.11 6.95 7.48
N VAL A 20 3.28 7.23 6.47
CA VAL A 20 2.71 6.21 5.58
C VAL A 20 3.82 5.50 4.79
N ARG A 21 4.79 6.24 4.24
CA ARG A 21 5.94 5.65 3.52
C ARG A 21 6.76 4.71 4.39
N HIS A 22 6.98 5.01 5.67
CA HIS A 22 7.68 4.06 6.57
C HIS A 22 6.90 2.75 6.73
N LEU A 23 5.58 2.83 6.92
CA LEU A 23 4.73 1.64 6.99
C LEU A 23 4.75 0.83 5.68
N LEU A 24 4.68 1.51 4.54
CA LEU A 24 4.75 0.88 3.22
C LEU A 24 6.12 0.26 2.97
N ARG A 25 7.20 0.88 3.46
CA ARG A 25 8.54 0.32 3.40
C ARG A 25 8.64 -0.99 4.16
N ASP A 26 8.10 -1.05 5.38
CA ASP A 26 8.08 -2.29 6.17
C ASP A 26 7.29 -3.39 5.45
N ALA A 27 6.18 -3.04 4.80
CA ALA A 27 5.39 -3.96 4.01
C ALA A 27 6.15 -4.46 2.76
N ALA A 28 6.80 -3.56 2.02
CA ALA A 28 7.62 -3.92 0.86
C ALA A 28 8.81 -4.82 1.26
N ILE A 29 9.45 -4.54 2.39
CA ILE A 29 10.48 -5.41 2.97
C ILE A 29 9.90 -6.79 3.27
N GLY A 30 8.80 -6.86 4.02
CA GLY A 30 8.14 -8.12 4.34
C GLY A 30 7.79 -8.92 3.08
N LEU A 31 7.30 -8.26 2.04
CA LEU A 31 6.94 -8.88 0.78
C LEU A 31 8.17 -9.43 0.02
N ALA A 32 9.26 -8.67 -0.06
CA ALA A 32 10.51 -9.12 -0.66
C ALA A 32 11.09 -10.34 0.07
N TRP A 33 10.97 -10.41 1.40
CA TRP A 33 11.36 -11.60 2.17
C TRP A 33 10.49 -12.82 1.86
N LEU A 34 9.18 -12.61 1.76
CA LEU A 34 8.21 -13.67 1.48
C LEU A 34 8.27 -14.19 0.04
N TYR A 35 8.83 -13.41 -0.89
CA TYR A 35 8.86 -13.73 -2.31
C TYR A 35 9.42 -15.12 -2.62
N ARG A 36 10.43 -15.57 -1.87
CA ARG A 36 11.00 -16.92 -2.03
C ARG A 36 9.98 -18.03 -1.82
N ASP A 37 8.98 -17.80 -0.96
CA ASP A 37 7.99 -18.79 -0.60
C ASP A 37 6.69 -18.67 -1.42
N ILE A 38 6.33 -17.46 -1.87
CA ILE A 38 5.02 -17.18 -2.50
C ILE A 38 5.12 -16.57 -3.91
N GLY A 39 6.33 -16.33 -4.43
CA GLY A 39 6.54 -15.63 -5.68
C GLY A 39 5.94 -16.34 -6.90
N GLU A 40 6.06 -17.67 -6.96
CA GLU A 40 5.45 -18.48 -8.03
C GLU A 40 3.93 -18.43 -7.99
N ASP A 41 3.34 -18.56 -6.79
CA ASP A 41 1.89 -18.44 -6.60
C ASP A 41 1.38 -17.08 -7.07
N ILE A 42 2.14 -16.02 -6.78
CA ILE A 42 1.80 -14.65 -7.18
C ILE A 42 1.87 -14.49 -8.71
N ARG A 43 2.96 -14.93 -9.34
CA ARG A 43 3.10 -14.84 -10.81
C ARG A 43 2.06 -15.66 -11.56
N GLY A 44 1.66 -16.81 -11.00
CA GLY A 44 0.62 -17.66 -11.58
C GLY A 44 -0.82 -17.18 -11.33
N GLY A 45 -1.03 -16.38 -10.29
CA GLY A 45 -2.37 -15.98 -9.84
C GLY A 45 -2.85 -14.60 -10.31
N TRP A 46 -1.95 -13.72 -10.75
CA TRP A 46 -2.29 -12.33 -11.07
C TRP A 46 -1.69 -11.85 -12.41
N PRO A 47 -2.30 -10.81 -13.03
CA PRO A 47 -1.75 -10.19 -14.22
C PRO A 47 -0.31 -9.71 -14.02
N THR A 48 0.53 -10.06 -14.98
CA THR A 48 1.95 -9.68 -15.01
C THR A 48 2.21 -8.89 -16.28
N ASP A 49 2.92 -7.76 -16.16
CA ASP A 49 3.25 -6.92 -17.30
C ASP A 49 4.42 -7.46 -18.14
N ALA A 50 4.76 -6.77 -19.23
CA ALA A 50 5.84 -7.17 -20.13
C ALA A 50 7.23 -7.16 -19.47
N LEU A 51 7.39 -6.47 -18.33
CA LEU A 51 8.63 -6.39 -17.55
C LEU A 51 8.66 -7.43 -16.42
N GLY A 52 7.65 -8.29 -16.31
CA GLY A 52 7.56 -9.32 -15.28
C GLY A 52 7.03 -8.80 -13.94
N TRP A 53 6.49 -7.58 -13.87
CA TRP A 53 5.88 -7.06 -12.65
C TRP A 53 4.44 -7.53 -12.51
N THR A 54 4.15 -8.16 -11.38
CA THR A 54 2.81 -8.61 -11.01
C THR A 54 2.14 -7.59 -10.09
N LEU A 55 0.93 -7.16 -10.45
CA LEU A 55 0.10 -6.29 -9.63
C LEU A 55 -0.89 -7.11 -8.82
N VAL A 56 -0.81 -6.97 -7.50
CA VAL A 56 -1.74 -7.60 -6.55
C VAL A 56 -2.53 -6.51 -5.85
N ASP A 57 -3.84 -6.46 -6.13
CA ASP A 57 -4.77 -5.58 -5.42
C ASP A 57 -5.20 -6.23 -4.10
N ILE A 58 -4.89 -5.57 -2.99
CA ILE A 58 -5.28 -5.97 -1.63
C ILE A 58 -6.11 -4.88 -0.94
N SER A 59 -6.81 -4.05 -1.71
CA SER A 59 -7.73 -3.03 -1.18
C SER A 59 -8.85 -3.69 -0.38
N ALA A 60 -9.34 -4.84 -0.84
CA ALA A 60 -10.21 -5.76 -0.10
C ALA A 60 -9.43 -6.99 0.40
N PRO A 61 -9.93 -7.72 1.42
CA PRO A 61 -9.39 -9.02 1.77
C PRO A 61 -9.46 -9.98 0.57
N LEU A 62 -8.37 -10.68 0.29
CA LEU A 62 -8.33 -11.73 -0.73
C LEU A 62 -9.13 -12.94 -0.26
N ASP A 63 -9.99 -13.45 -1.13
CA ASP A 63 -10.74 -14.68 -0.95
C ASP A 63 -10.13 -15.84 -1.73
N GLU A 64 -10.77 -17.00 -1.68
CA GLU A 64 -10.30 -18.21 -2.36
C GLU A 64 -10.43 -18.14 -3.87
N ALA A 65 -11.42 -17.42 -4.39
CA ALA A 65 -11.58 -17.20 -5.82
C ALA A 65 -10.43 -16.37 -6.39
N THR A 66 -9.97 -15.36 -5.65
CA THR A 66 -8.89 -14.46 -6.06
C THR A 66 -7.51 -15.05 -5.81
N CYS A 67 -7.32 -15.76 -4.68
CA CYS A 67 -6.06 -16.41 -4.33
C CYS A 67 -6.33 -17.82 -3.77
N PRO A 68 -6.29 -18.87 -4.61
CA PRO A 68 -6.61 -20.24 -4.19
C PRO A 68 -5.68 -20.79 -3.11
N ARG A 69 -4.39 -20.42 -3.18
CA ARG A 69 -3.35 -20.89 -2.26
C ARG A 69 -3.50 -20.25 -0.88
N PHE A 70 -3.95 -21.05 0.10
CA PHE A 70 -4.20 -20.59 1.47
C PHE A 70 -3.02 -19.85 2.10
N GLY A 71 -1.79 -20.38 1.99
CA GLY A 71 -0.60 -19.76 2.60
C GLY A 71 -0.30 -18.36 2.06
N THR A 72 -0.38 -18.21 0.73
CA THR A 72 -0.20 -16.93 0.03
C THR A 72 -1.31 -15.94 0.38
N ARG A 73 -2.58 -16.39 0.33
CA ARG A 73 -3.76 -15.61 0.73
C ARG A 73 -3.64 -15.10 2.17
N LEU A 74 -3.29 -15.97 3.11
CA LEU A 74 -3.12 -15.63 4.52
C LEU A 74 -2.03 -14.57 4.72
N ARG A 75 -0.85 -14.75 4.11
CA ARG A 75 0.27 -13.80 4.21
C ARG A 75 -0.09 -12.42 3.68
N LEU A 76 -0.71 -12.35 2.51
CA LEU A 76 -1.14 -11.08 1.90
C LEU A 76 -2.23 -10.37 2.72
N ASN A 77 -3.22 -11.12 3.22
CA ASN A 77 -4.26 -10.57 4.10
C ASN A 77 -3.71 -10.08 5.46
N LEU A 78 -2.71 -10.77 6.02
CA LEU A 78 -2.03 -10.31 7.24
C LEU A 78 -1.26 -9.01 7.01
N LEU A 79 -0.56 -8.87 5.88
CA LEU A 79 0.10 -7.62 5.50
C LEU A 79 -0.93 -6.48 5.32
N ARG A 80 -2.02 -6.74 4.61
CA ARG A 80 -3.15 -5.79 4.46
C ARG A 80 -3.66 -5.31 5.82
N ARG A 81 -3.99 -6.25 6.71
CA ARG A 81 -4.52 -5.94 8.05
C ARG A 81 -3.53 -5.11 8.86
N ARG A 82 -2.24 -5.45 8.83
CA ARG A 82 -1.19 -4.68 9.51
C ARG A 82 -1.11 -3.25 8.98
N ILE A 83 -1.18 -3.05 7.66
CA ILE A 83 -1.19 -1.71 7.08
C ILE A 83 -2.42 -0.92 7.56
N LEU A 84 -3.61 -1.50 7.43
CA LEU A 84 -4.86 -0.83 7.80
C LEU A 84 -4.92 -0.47 9.29
N SER A 85 -4.63 -1.42 10.19
CA SER A 85 -4.65 -1.14 11.64
C SER A 85 -3.70 -0.01 12.02
N ARG A 86 -2.50 0.06 11.42
CA ARG A 86 -1.55 1.15 11.67
C ARG A 86 -2.01 2.50 11.10
N LEU A 87 -2.76 2.50 10.00
CA LEU A 87 -3.34 3.73 9.43
C LEU A 87 -4.52 4.20 10.27
N GLU A 88 -5.39 3.29 10.71
CA GLU A 88 -6.52 3.56 11.60
C GLU A 88 -6.06 4.12 12.95
N GLU A 89 -5.04 3.52 13.58
CA GLU A 89 -4.40 4.04 14.80
C GLU A 89 -3.95 5.50 14.61
N ARG A 90 -3.29 5.79 13.49
CA ARG A 90 -2.80 7.14 13.17
C ARG A 90 -3.94 8.11 12.87
N GLN A 91 -5.01 7.65 12.24
CA GLN A 91 -6.19 8.45 11.96
C GLN A 91 -6.92 8.79 13.26
N ALA A 92 -7.09 7.83 14.17
CA ALA A 92 -7.67 8.05 15.49
C ALA A 92 -6.87 9.10 16.29
N LEU A 93 -5.53 8.99 16.29
CA LEU A 93 -4.66 10.00 16.91
C LEU A 93 -4.78 11.38 16.24
N ALA A 94 -4.93 11.44 14.91
CA ALA A 94 -5.14 12.70 14.22
C ALA A 94 -6.48 13.34 14.63
N ARG A 95 -7.56 12.54 14.67
CA ARG A 95 -8.91 12.99 15.08
C ARG A 95 -8.93 13.52 16.49
N ALA A 96 -8.24 12.86 17.43
CA ALA A 96 -8.08 13.33 18.80
C ALA A 96 -7.39 14.71 18.89
N ASN A 97 -6.61 15.10 17.88
CA ASN A 97 -5.93 16.39 17.79
C ASN A 97 -6.65 17.39 16.86
N GLY A 98 -7.93 17.16 16.54
CA GLY A 98 -8.73 18.03 15.69
C GLY A 98 -8.31 18.04 14.22
N ARG A 99 -7.63 16.98 13.74
CA ARG A 99 -7.26 16.79 12.34
C ARG A 99 -8.00 15.59 11.77
N SER A 100 -8.43 15.65 10.52
CA SER A 100 -9.01 14.50 9.82
C SER A 100 -8.29 14.28 8.50
N TRP A 101 -8.13 13.02 8.09
CA TRP A 101 -7.61 12.64 6.78
C TRP A 101 -8.21 11.28 6.38
N PRO A 102 -8.40 11.00 5.08
CA PRO A 102 -9.10 9.80 4.63
C PRO A 102 -8.25 8.53 4.77
N LEU A 103 -8.88 7.38 5.04
CA LEU A 103 -8.22 6.09 4.88
C LEU A 103 -7.92 5.85 3.39
N PRO A 104 -6.94 4.99 3.05
CA PRO A 104 -6.66 4.70 1.65
C PRO A 104 -7.85 4.00 1.00
N SER A 105 -8.25 4.44 -0.20
CA SER A 105 -9.26 3.76 -1.02
C SER A 105 -8.66 2.58 -1.79
N ALA A 106 -7.34 2.57 -1.99
CA ALA A 106 -6.64 1.49 -2.65
C ALA A 106 -5.35 1.09 -1.91
N ILE A 107 -5.03 -0.21 -1.91
CA ILE A 107 -3.76 -0.75 -1.43
C ILE A 107 -3.27 -1.79 -2.44
N HIS A 108 -2.11 -1.55 -3.03
CA HIS A 108 -1.53 -2.44 -4.03
C HIS A 108 -0.14 -2.88 -3.62
N PHE A 109 0.20 -4.10 -4.03
CA PHE A 109 1.56 -4.59 -4.12
C PHE A 109 1.96 -4.77 -5.57
N LEU A 110 3.14 -4.27 -5.92
CA LEU A 110 3.82 -4.58 -7.19
C LEU A 110 5.01 -5.46 -6.86
N ILE A 111 5.12 -6.59 -7.52
CA ILE A 111 6.14 -7.59 -7.23
C ILE A 111 6.88 -7.89 -8.52
N GLY A 112 8.17 -7.61 -8.54
CA GLY A 112 9.05 -7.85 -9.68
C GLY A 112 9.51 -9.31 -9.75
N PRO A 113 10.04 -9.73 -10.91
CA PRO A 113 10.43 -11.12 -11.17
C PRO A 113 11.63 -11.59 -10.31
N ASP A 114 12.40 -10.66 -9.77
CA ASP A 114 13.55 -10.95 -8.90
C ASP A 114 13.22 -10.83 -7.40
N GLY A 115 11.95 -10.54 -7.06
CA GLY A 115 11.51 -10.31 -5.68
C GLY A 115 11.63 -8.87 -5.21
N ASP A 116 11.90 -7.94 -6.13
CA ASP A 116 11.66 -6.52 -5.90
C ASP A 116 10.19 -6.31 -5.54
N ALA A 117 9.93 -5.42 -4.59
CA ALA A 117 8.60 -5.19 -4.06
C ALA A 117 8.32 -3.70 -3.93
N VAL A 118 7.13 -3.27 -4.35
CA VAL A 118 6.59 -1.94 -4.07
C VAL A 118 5.27 -2.11 -3.34
N ALA A 119 5.12 -1.42 -2.22
CA ALA A 119 3.84 -1.26 -1.55
C ALA A 119 3.34 0.17 -1.74
N ARG A 120 2.09 0.31 -2.15
CA ARG A 120 1.48 1.62 -2.39
C ARG A 120 0.05 1.71 -1.88
N CYS A 121 -0.30 2.88 -1.35
CA CYS A 121 -1.64 3.24 -0.94
C CYS A 121 -2.14 4.41 -1.79
N GLY A 122 -3.38 4.31 -2.25
CA GLY A 122 -4.09 5.39 -2.94
C GLY A 122 -5.05 6.10 -1.99
N PHE A 123 -5.04 7.43 -2.01
CA PHE A 123 -5.93 8.26 -1.19
C PHE A 123 -6.79 9.15 -2.09
N GLU A 124 -8.10 9.09 -1.91
CA GLU A 124 -9.04 10.08 -2.45
C GLU A 124 -9.03 11.32 -1.56
N LEU A 125 -8.47 12.42 -2.06
CA LEU A 125 -8.43 13.70 -1.35
C LEU A 125 -9.59 14.57 -1.83
N ALA A 126 -10.20 15.33 -0.92
CA ALA A 126 -11.23 16.29 -1.29
C ALA A 126 -10.63 17.44 -2.13
N ASP A 127 -11.40 17.91 -3.10
CA ASP A 127 -11.22 19.09 -3.97
C ASP A 127 -9.90 19.21 -4.79
N GLY A 128 -10.02 19.07 -6.11
CA GLY A 128 -9.05 19.59 -7.09
C GLY A 128 -7.74 18.80 -7.32
N LEU A 129 -7.53 17.70 -6.59
CA LEU A 129 -6.39 16.79 -6.77
C LEU A 129 -6.80 15.56 -7.61
N PRO A 130 -5.85 14.88 -8.30
CA PRO A 130 -6.18 13.72 -9.14
C PRO A 130 -6.97 12.67 -8.38
N ALA A 131 -7.82 11.93 -9.11
CA ALA A 131 -8.81 10.97 -8.60
C ALA A 131 -8.26 10.03 -7.50
N ILE A 132 -6.96 9.71 -7.51
CA ILE A 132 -6.26 9.04 -6.41
C ILE A 132 -4.84 9.62 -6.28
N THR A 133 -4.46 10.06 -5.08
CA THR A 133 -3.07 10.41 -4.74
C THR A 133 -2.34 9.19 -4.20
N TRP A 134 -1.28 8.77 -4.90
CA TRP A 134 -0.48 7.61 -4.52
C TRP A 134 0.65 7.95 -3.57
N CYS A 135 0.78 7.15 -2.52
CA CYS A 135 1.94 7.10 -1.65
C CYS A 135 2.55 5.71 -1.76
N GLU A 136 3.84 5.62 -2.05
CA GLU A 136 4.51 4.35 -2.28
C GLU A 136 5.88 4.27 -1.62
N SER A 137 6.34 3.04 -1.40
CA SER A 137 7.72 2.72 -1.03
C SER A 137 8.13 1.42 -1.70
N SER A 138 9.36 1.40 -2.19
CA SER A 138 9.98 0.23 -2.82
C SER A 138 11.03 -0.41 -1.93
N GLN A 139 11.23 -1.71 -2.10
CA GLN A 139 12.35 -2.48 -1.58
C GLN A 139 12.91 -3.32 -2.72
N ARG A 140 14.23 -3.26 -2.94
CA ARG A 140 14.90 -4.19 -3.83
C ARG A 140 15.09 -5.53 -3.17
N ALA A 141 15.05 -6.61 -3.95
CA ALA A 141 15.39 -7.94 -3.50
C ALA A 141 16.76 -7.93 -2.78
N PHE A 142 16.87 -8.67 -1.68
CA PHE A 142 18.12 -8.77 -0.93
C PHE A 142 19.12 -9.59 -1.74
N GLY A 143 20.08 -8.93 -2.39
CA GLY A 143 21.37 -9.55 -2.73
C GLY A 143 21.51 -10.28 -4.06
N ILE A 144 20.73 -9.98 -5.10
CA ILE A 144 21.17 -10.27 -6.48
C ILE A 144 21.57 -8.95 -7.13
N SER A 145 22.87 -8.64 -7.04
CA SER A 145 23.45 -7.73 -8.02
C SER A 145 23.50 -8.50 -9.35
N PRO A 146 22.97 -7.98 -10.47
CA PRO A 146 23.14 -8.60 -11.79
C PRO A 146 24.62 -8.81 -12.17
N SER A 147 25.53 -8.16 -11.45
CA SER A 147 26.98 -8.27 -11.57
C SER A 147 27.58 -9.56 -10.99
N ALA A 148 26.81 -10.39 -10.27
CA ALA A 148 27.31 -11.60 -9.61
C ALA A 148 27.13 -12.89 -10.43
N LEU A 149 26.64 -12.78 -11.67
CA LEU A 149 26.42 -13.90 -12.60
C LEU A 149 27.18 -13.72 -13.93
N ARG A 150 28.32 -13.02 -13.92
CA ARG A 150 29.25 -12.97 -15.06
C ARG A 150 30.60 -13.57 -14.69
#